data_AF-A0A0K1LYE6-F1
#
_entry.id   AF-A0A0K1LYE6-F1
#
_cell.length_a   1.000
_cell.length_b   1.000
_cell.length_c   1.000
_cell.angle_alpha   90.00
_cell.angle_beta   90.00
_cell.angle_gamma   90.00
#
_symmetry.space_group_name_H-M   'P 1'
#
loop_
_entity.id
_entity.type
_entity.pdbx_description
1 polymer ?
#
loop_
_entity_poly.entity_id
_entity_poly.type
_entity_poly.pdbx_seq_one_letter_code
_entity_poly.pdbx_strand_id
1 'polypeptide(L)' 'MADHVTPNLPSRDFDVTEAFYAKLGFATSWKDRGWMILQRGGLQL' A
#
# COMPACT_ATOMS: atom_id res chain seq x y z
N MET A 1 8.75 19.68 1.74
CA MET A 1 7.92 18.55 2.20
C MET A 1 6.49 19.07 2.18
N ALA A 2 5.65 18.52 1.31
CA ALA A 2 4.25 18.94 1.24
C ALA A 2 3.42 17.97 2.09
N ASP A 3 2.35 18.46 2.70
CA ASP A 3 1.41 17.61 3.42
C ASP A 3 0.63 16.75 2.42
N HIS A 4 0.39 15.48 2.78
CA HIS A 4 -0.32 14.52 1.95
C HIS A 4 -1.42 13.82 2.75
N VAL A 5 -2.54 13.53 2.08
CA VAL A 5 -3.62 12.71 2.62
C VAL A 5 -3.70 11.44 1.77
N THR A 6 -3.66 10.28 2.43
CA THR A 6 -3.70 8.97 1.76
C THR A 6 -4.94 8.19 2.23
N PRO A 7 -5.60 7.44 1.33
CA PRO A 7 -6.76 6.64 1.69
C PRO A 7 -6.35 5.45 2.56
N ASN A 8 -7.20 5.08 3.53
CA ASN A 8 -7.06 3.83 4.29
C ASN A 8 -8.06 2.82 3.74
N LEU A 9 -7.58 1.84 2.97
CA LEU A 9 -8.43 0.86 2.31
C LEU A 9 -8.51 -0.43 3.14
N PRO A 10 -9.70 -1.05 3.27
CA PRO A 10 -9.79 -2.35 3.91
C PRO A 10 -9.15 -3.42 3.03
N SER A 11 -8.43 -4.36 3.65
CA SER A 11 -7.97 -5.57 2.99
C SER A 11 -8.31 -6.80 3.82
N ARG A 12 -8.77 -7.85 3.14
CA ARG A 12 -9.08 -9.15 3.74
C ARG A 12 -7.83 -10.00 3.96
N ASP A 13 -6.81 -9.80 3.12
CA ASP A 13 -5.56 -10.58 3.12
C ASP A 13 -4.45 -9.72 2.49
N PHE A 14 -3.42 -9.42 3.28
CA PHE A 14 -2.35 -8.52 2.86
C PHE A 14 -1.40 -9.15 1.83
N ASP A 15 -1.22 -10.47 1.81
CA ASP A 15 -0.37 -11.13 0.82
C ASP A 15 -1.06 -11.11 -0.55
N VAL A 16 -2.38 -11.34 -0.57
CA VAL A 16 -3.17 -11.24 -1.81
C VAL A 16 -3.22 -9.80 -2.31
N THR A 17 -3.41 -8.82 -1.43
CA THR A 17 -3.42 -7.39 -1.81
C THR A 17 -2.07 -6.94 -2.34
N GLU A 18 -0.97 -7.30 -1.67
CA GLU A 18 0.40 -7.00 -2.12
C GLU A 18 0.66 -7.59 -3.51
N ALA A 19 0.38 -8.88 -3.73
CA ALA A 19 0.58 -9.53 -5.02
C ALA A 19 -0.26 -8.91 -6.16
N PHE A 20 -1.46 -8.42 -5.84
CA PHE A 20 -2.30 -7.70 -6.80
C PHE A 20 -1.67 -6.36 -7.20
N TYR A 21 -1.32 -5.52 -6.22
CA TYR A 21 -0.78 -4.18 -6.48
C TYR A 21 0.65 -4.19 -7.00
N ALA A 22 1.44 -5.23 -6.70
CA ALA A 22 2.76 -5.45 -7.29
C ALA A 22 2.70 -5.51 -8.83
N LYS A 23 1.66 -6.12 -9.40
CA LYS A 23 1.44 -6.16 -10.86
C LYS A 23 1.18 -4.77 -11.46
N LEU A 24 0.74 -3.81 -10.64
CA LEU A 24 0.50 -2.42 -11.02
C LEU A 24 1.72 -1.50 -10.73
N GLY A 25 2.83 -2.09 -10.29
CA GLY A 25 4.09 -1.40 -10.01
C GLY A 25 4.16 -0.77 -8.61
N PHE A 26 3.25 -1.11 -7.69
CA PHE A 26 3.40 -0.73 -6.29
C PHE A 26 4.38 -1.67 -5.57
N ALA A 27 5.10 -1.13 -4.60
CA ALA A 27 5.97 -1.88 -3.71
C ALA A 27 5.55 -1.65 -2.27
N THR A 28 5.73 -2.67 -1.43
CA THR A 28 5.47 -2.57 0.01
C THR A 28 6.55 -1.76 0.69
N SER A 29 6.15 -0.68 1.35
CA SER A 29 7.04 0.16 2.17
C SER A 29 6.93 -0.16 3.67
N TRP A 30 5.75 -0.65 4.09
CA TRP A 30 5.51 -1.13 5.44
C TRP A 30 4.50 -2.28 5.44
N LYS A 31 4.70 -3.28 6.29
CA LYS A 31 3.74 -4.36 6.48
C LYS A 31 3.91 -5.02 7.85
N ASP A 32 2.81 -5.09 8.59
CA ASP A 32 2.65 -5.91 9.78
C ASP A 32 1.29 -6.64 9.73
N ARG A 33 0.81 -7.16 10.86
CA ARG A 33 -0.45 -7.93 10.90
C ARG A 33 -1.71 -7.07 10.80
N GLY A 34 -1.64 -5.79 11.12
CA GLY A 34 -2.78 -4.88 11.19
C GLY A 34 -2.71 -3.73 10.19
N TRP A 35 -1.54 -3.47 9.62
CA TRP A 35 -1.31 -2.36 8.70
C TRP A 35 -0.38 -2.74 7.56
N MET A 36 -0.65 -2.20 6.38
CA MET A 36 0.20 -2.30 5.21
C MET A 36 0.18 -0.97 4.47
N ILE A 37 1.34 -0.54 3.97
CA ILE A 37 1.49 0.65 3.13
C ILE A 37 2.14 0.23 1.82
N LEU A 38 1.50 0.61 0.70
CA LEU A 38 1.98 0.36 -0.66
C LEU A 38 2.33 1.69 -1.33
N GLN A 39 3.45 1.73 -2.06
CA GLN A 39 3.93 2.93 -2.71
C GLN A 39 4.26 2.71 -4.19
N ARG A 40 3.95 3.72 -5.02
CA ARG A 40 4.35 3.80 -6.43
C ARG A 40 4.64 5.24 -6.81
N GLY A 41 5.91 5.61 -6.88
CA GLY A 41 6.30 7.01 -7.10
C GLY A 41 5.75 7.89 -5.97
N GLY A 42 4.94 8.90 -6.33
CA GLY A 42 4.26 9.76 -5.35
C GLY A 42 2.92 9.25 -4.82
N LEU A 43 2.46 8.05 -5.23
CA LEU A 43 1.21 7.46 -4.76
C LEU A 43 1.46 6.55 -3.56
N GLN A 44 0.56 6.62 -2.58
CA GLN A 44 0.56 5.78 -1.38
C GLN A 44 -0.85 5.29 -1.06
N LEU A 45 -0.96 4.01 -0.73
CA LEU A 45 -2.19 3.30 -0.35
C LEU A 45 -1.98 2.57 0.98
#